data_AF-A0A1A8AB52-F1
#
_entry.id   AF-A0A1A8AB52-F1
#
_cell.length_a   1.000
_cell.length_b   1.000
_cell.length_c   1.000
_cell.angle_alpha   90.00
_cell.angle_beta   90.00
_cell.angle_gamma   90.00
#
_symmetry.space_group_name_H-M   'P 1'
#
loop_
_entity.id
_entity.type
_entity.pdbx_description
1 polymer ?
#
loop_
_entity_poly.entity_id
_entity_poly.type
_entity_poly.pdbx_seq_one_letter_code
_entity_poly.pdbx_strand_id
1 'polypeptide(L)'
;EDGSAAYGSRYIGSMVADVHRTLVYGGIFLYPANVKSPKGKLRLLYECNPMAFVMEQAGGLATTGSQNILDIQPTTIHQRSPVVMGSPDDVQEYISIYKKHNK
;
A
#
# COMPACT_ATOMS: atom_id res chain seq x y z
N GLU A 1 -13.11 14.55 13.35
CA GLU A 1 -11.78 14.83 13.93
C GLU A 1 -11.79 14.27 15.33
N ASP A 2 -10.87 13.36 15.62
CA ASP A 2 -10.77 12.65 16.89
C ASP A 2 -9.96 13.44 17.94
N GLY A 3 -9.51 14.66 17.60
CA GLY A 3 -8.71 15.52 18.48
C GLY A 3 -7.25 15.10 18.60
N SER A 4 -6.80 14.10 17.84
CA SER A 4 -5.41 13.64 17.83
C SER A 4 -4.50 14.58 17.02
N ALA A 5 -3.18 14.49 17.26
CA ALA A 5 -2.22 15.25 16.50
C ALA A 5 -2.13 14.74 15.05
N ALA A 6 -1.98 15.66 14.09
CA ALA A 6 -1.85 15.29 12.68
C ALA A 6 -0.59 14.45 12.39
N TYR A 7 -0.72 13.52 11.45
CA TYR A 7 0.40 12.69 10.98
C TYR A 7 1.50 13.54 10.30
N GLY A 8 2.75 13.20 10.58
CA GLY A 8 3.90 13.73 9.85
C GLY A 8 4.02 13.11 8.45
N SER A 9 4.14 13.93 7.40
CA SER A 9 4.28 13.45 6.02
C SER A 9 5.74 13.20 5.63
N ARG A 10 6.01 12.07 4.95
CA ARG A 10 7.33 11.74 4.37
C ARG A 10 7.13 10.99 3.05
N TYR A 11 7.84 11.44 2.01
CA TYR A 11 7.85 10.78 0.69
C TYR A 11 9.23 10.98 0.05
N ILE A 12 10.06 9.93 0.05
CA ILE A 12 11.42 9.96 -0.54
C ILE A 12 11.34 9.82 -2.07
N GLY A 13 10.33 9.09 -2.57
CA GLY A 13 10.18 8.82 -4.00
C GLY A 13 10.95 7.58 -4.46
N SER A 14 11.53 6.83 -3.53
CA SER A 14 12.10 5.50 -3.73
C SER A 14 11.32 4.51 -2.87
N MET A 15 10.64 3.55 -3.52
CA MET A 15 9.75 2.60 -2.82
C MET A 15 10.49 1.88 -1.69
N VAL A 16 11.72 1.42 -1.93
CA VAL A 16 12.49 0.69 -0.91
C VAL A 16 12.74 1.55 0.32
N ALA A 17 13.13 2.82 0.13
CA ALA A 17 13.42 3.71 1.25
C ALA A 17 12.16 4.10 2.04
N ASP A 18 11.04 4.28 1.33
CA ASP A 18 9.76 4.60 1.95
C ASP A 18 9.17 3.40 2.70
N VAL A 19 9.14 2.21 2.09
CA VAL A 19 8.63 0.99 2.72
C VAL A 19 9.52 0.56 3.90
N HIS A 20 10.85 0.67 3.77
CA HIS A 20 11.75 0.35 4.88
C HIS A 20 11.44 1.24 6.09
N ARG A 21 11.27 2.55 5.89
CA ARG A 21 10.89 3.47 6.98
C ARG A 21 9.53 3.11 7.58
N THR A 22 8.53 2.79 6.76
CA THR A 22 7.23 2.33 7.23
C THR A 22 7.33 1.05 8.08
N LEU A 23 8.23 0.13 7.70
CA LEU A 23 8.48 -1.09 8.46
C LEU A 23 9.09 -0.80 9.84
N VAL A 24 10.05 0.12 9.94
CA VAL A 24 10.74 0.37 11.23
C VAL A 24 10.00 1.35 12.13
N TYR A 25 9.30 2.34 11.57
CA TYR A 25 8.67 3.43 12.34
C TYR A 25 7.14 3.33 12.40
N GLY A 26 6.54 2.43 11.64
CA GLY A 26 5.09 2.38 11.45
C GLY A 26 4.59 3.48 10.52
N GLY A 27 3.28 3.74 10.59
CA GLY A 27 2.55 4.55 9.61
C GLY A 27 2.17 3.75 8.36
N ILE A 28 1.94 4.47 7.26
CA ILE A 28 1.39 3.94 6.02
C ILE A 28 2.12 4.49 4.78
N PHE A 29 2.32 3.62 3.78
CA PHE A 29 2.81 3.97 2.45
C PHE A 29 1.70 3.76 1.41
N LEU A 30 1.50 4.73 0.52
CA LEU A 30 0.48 4.66 -0.54
C LEU A 30 1.06 4.98 -1.91
N TYR A 31 0.74 4.13 -2.88
CA TYR A 31 0.88 4.37 -4.30
C TYR A 31 -0.40 3.93 -5.04
N PRO A 32 -1.52 4.67 -4.87
CA PRO A 32 -2.81 4.27 -5.40
C PRO A 32 -2.87 4.47 -6.92
N ALA A 33 -3.93 3.95 -7.52
CA ALA A 33 -4.27 4.26 -8.90
C ALA A 33 -4.60 5.75 -9.05
N ASN A 34 -4.30 6.32 -10.23
CA ASN A 34 -4.67 7.69 -10.57
C ASN A 34 -5.07 7.78 -12.05
N VAL A 35 -5.53 8.95 -12.49
CA VAL A 35 -6.00 9.17 -13.87
C VAL A 35 -4.96 8.80 -14.94
N LYS A 36 -3.67 9.05 -14.68
CA LYS A 36 -2.58 8.72 -15.62
C LYS A 36 -2.11 7.27 -15.52
N SER A 37 -2.44 6.58 -14.44
CA SER A 37 -1.99 5.22 -14.13
C SER A 37 -3.12 4.48 -13.40
N PRO A 38 -4.20 4.11 -14.12
CA PRO A 38 -5.41 3.55 -13.52
C PRO A 38 -5.19 2.16 -12.91
N LYS A 39 -4.13 1.46 -13.32
CA LYS A 39 -3.68 0.18 -12.74
C LYS A 39 -2.53 0.36 -11.74
N GLY A 40 -2.32 1.57 -11.23
CA GLY A 40 -1.12 1.92 -10.47
C GLY A 40 0.14 1.99 -11.34
N LYS A 41 1.28 2.25 -10.69
CA LYS A 41 2.58 2.44 -11.36
C LYS A 41 3.56 1.31 -11.08
N LEU A 42 3.54 0.76 -9.86
CA LEU A 42 4.47 -0.25 -9.38
C LEU A 42 4.10 -1.63 -9.95
N ARG A 43 5.11 -2.46 -10.20
CA ARG A 43 4.92 -3.80 -10.79
C ARG A 43 4.67 -4.83 -9.71
N LEU A 44 3.66 -5.65 -9.97
CA LEU A 44 3.18 -6.65 -9.05
C LEU A 44 4.28 -7.63 -8.65
N LEU A 45 4.95 -8.26 -9.63
CA LEU A 45 5.86 -9.38 -9.35
C LEU A 45 7.12 -9.01 -8.58
N TYR A 46 7.72 -7.85 -8.86
CA TYR A 46 9.07 -7.51 -8.39
C TYR A 46 9.16 -6.15 -7.67
N GLU A 47 8.04 -5.46 -7.47
CA GLU A 47 7.96 -4.29 -6.59
C GLU A 47 6.93 -4.55 -5.48
N CYS A 48 5.66 -4.82 -5.84
CA CYS A 48 4.58 -4.97 -4.86
C CYS A 48 4.67 -6.26 -4.05
N ASN A 49 4.75 -7.43 -4.70
CA ASN A 49 4.73 -8.73 -4.02
C ASN A 49 5.87 -8.91 -3.01
N PRO A 50 7.14 -8.59 -3.34
CA PRO A 50 8.22 -8.71 -2.37
C PRO A 50 8.01 -7.83 -1.13
N MET A 51 7.56 -6.58 -1.34
CA MET A 51 7.35 -5.64 -0.24
C MET A 51 6.11 -5.97 0.59
N ALA A 52 5.04 -6.45 -0.06
CA ALA A 52 3.85 -6.97 0.61
C ALA A 52 4.19 -8.19 1.49
N PHE A 53 4.99 -9.13 0.96
CA PHE A 53 5.43 -10.29 1.73
C PHE A 53 6.22 -9.88 2.98
N VAL A 54 7.20 -8.98 2.84
CA VAL A 54 7.96 -8.46 3.99
C VAL A 54 7.03 -7.79 5.01
N MET A 55 6.09 -6.96 4.55
CA MET A 55 5.18 -6.24 5.42
C MET A 55 4.26 -7.19 6.20
N GLU A 56 3.68 -8.20 5.54
CA GLU A 56 2.81 -9.19 6.19
C GLU A 56 3.58 -10.08 7.17
N GLN A 57 4.80 -10.50 6.83
CA GLN A 57 5.64 -11.26 7.76
C GLN A 57 6.02 -10.45 9.01
N ALA A 58 6.01 -9.12 8.92
CA ALA A 58 6.19 -8.22 10.05
C ALA A 58 4.89 -7.91 10.81
N GLY A 59 3.77 -8.52 10.43
CA GLY A 59 2.45 -8.30 11.05
C GLY A 59 1.71 -7.06 10.53
N GLY A 60 2.21 -6.42 9.47
CA GLY A 60 1.52 -5.35 8.76
C GLY A 60 0.53 -5.86 7.70
N LEU A 61 -0.06 -4.94 6.94
CA LEU A 61 -0.99 -5.24 5.85
C LEU A 61 -0.52 -4.66 4.52
N ALA A 62 -0.88 -5.30 3.41
CA ALA A 62 -0.66 -4.79 2.06
C ALA A 62 -1.88 -5.06 1.15
N THR A 63 -2.44 -4.01 0.55
CA THR A 63 -3.69 -4.08 -0.23
C THR A 63 -3.65 -3.22 -1.49
N THR A 64 -4.48 -3.55 -2.47
CA THR A 64 -4.86 -2.66 -3.58
C THR A 64 -5.92 -1.62 -3.21
N GLY A 65 -6.49 -1.74 -2.00
CA GLY A 65 -7.73 -1.13 -1.55
C GLY A 65 -8.93 -2.09 -1.61
N SER A 66 -8.95 -3.00 -2.59
CA SER A 66 -10.04 -3.98 -2.79
C SER A 66 -9.68 -5.41 -2.41
N GLN A 67 -8.43 -5.82 -2.59
CA GLN A 67 -7.92 -7.17 -2.30
C GLN A 67 -6.52 -7.10 -1.72
N ASN A 68 -6.06 -8.19 -1.09
CA ASN A 68 -4.67 -8.33 -0.66
C ASN A 68 -3.76 -8.37 -1.91
N ILE A 69 -2.56 -7.78 -1.81
CA ILE A 69 -1.54 -7.84 -2.88
C ILE A 69 -1.08 -9.27 -3.17
N LEU A 70 -0.88 -10.11 -2.15
CA LEU A 70 -0.36 -11.47 -2.33
C LEU A 70 -1.39 -12.44 -2.91
N ASP A 71 -2.68 -12.12 -2.83
CA ASP A 71 -3.78 -12.92 -3.41
C ASP A 71 -3.99 -12.66 -4.91
N ILE A 72 -3.30 -11.67 -5.49
CA ILE A 72 -3.47 -11.30 -6.90
C ILE A 72 -2.81 -12.35 -7.79
N GLN A 73 -3.61 -13.11 -8.54
CA GLN A 73 -3.09 -13.95 -9.62
C GLN A 73 -2.59 -13.08 -10.79
N PRO A 74 -1.28 -13.03 -11.07
CA PRO A 74 -0.74 -12.22 -12.16
C PRO A 74 -1.12 -12.80 -13.52
N THR A 75 -1.44 -11.93 -14.47
CA THR A 75 -1.71 -12.29 -15.88
C THR A 75 -0.52 -11.99 -16.79
N THR A 76 0.39 -11.10 -16.38
CA THR A 76 1.60 -10.75 -17.14
C THR A 76 2.77 -10.45 -16.20
N ILE A 77 4.00 -10.66 -16.68
CA ILE A 77 5.21 -10.44 -15.86
C ILE A 77 5.46 -8.98 -15.48
N HIS A 78 4.92 -8.03 -16.25
CA HIS A 78 5.04 -6.59 -15.98
C HIS A 78 3.72 -5.95 -15.54
N GLN A 79 2.78 -6.76 -15.03
CA GLN A 79 1.51 -6.27 -14.50
C GLN A 79 1.77 -5.20 -13.43
N ARG A 80 1.06 -4.07 -13.53
CA ARG A 80 1.09 -3.02 -12.51
C ARG A 80 -0.06 -3.21 -11.52
N SER A 81 0.14 -2.72 -10.30
CA SER A 81 -0.89 -2.68 -9.27
C SER A 81 -0.84 -1.37 -8.50
N PRO A 82 -2.00 -0.81 -8.07
CA PRO A 82 -2.01 0.10 -6.93
C PRO A 82 -1.54 -0.67 -5.67
N VAL A 83 -0.93 0.04 -4.73
CA VAL A 83 -0.51 -0.57 -3.48
C VAL A 83 -0.63 0.40 -2.32
N VAL A 84 -1.10 -0.11 -1.19
CA VAL A 84 -1.11 0.54 0.11
C VAL A 84 -0.62 -0.48 1.12
N MET A 85 0.35 -0.12 1.95
CA MET A 85 0.91 -1.04 2.95
C MET A 85 1.46 -0.31 4.17
N GLY A 86 1.51 -1.00 5.30
CA GLY A 86 2.03 -0.46 6.55
C GLY A 86 1.35 -1.04 7.77
N SER A 87 1.22 -0.20 8.80
CA SER A 87 0.62 -0.56 10.09
C SER A 87 -0.84 -1.00 9.90
N PRO A 88 -1.29 -2.07 10.58
CA PRO A 88 -2.62 -2.65 10.34
C PRO A 88 -3.76 -1.65 10.51
N ASP A 89 -3.72 -0.84 11.57
CA ASP A 89 -4.79 0.11 11.89
C ASP A 89 -4.93 1.18 10.79
N ASP A 90 -3.82 1.75 10.34
CA ASP A 90 -3.81 2.77 9.27
C ASP A 90 -4.30 2.20 7.93
N VAL A 91 -3.85 0.98 7.58
CA VAL A 91 -4.25 0.31 6.34
C VAL A 91 -5.74 -0.05 6.39
N GLN A 92 -6.24 -0.47 7.55
CA GLN A 92 -7.65 -0.80 7.75
C GLN A 92 -8.54 0.44 7.66
N GLU A 93 -8.09 1.58 8.19
CA GLU A 93 -8.77 2.87 8.00
C GLU A 93 -8.86 3.21 6.50
N TYR A 94 -7.75 3.11 5.76
CA TYR A 94 -7.74 3.31 4.31
C TYR A 94 -8.74 2.39 3.58
N ILE A 95 -8.75 1.10 3.91
CA ILE A 95 -9.70 0.12 3.31
C ILE A 95 -11.15 0.52 3.61
N SER A 96 -11.44 1.00 4.82
CA SER A 96 -12.79 1.43 5.21
C SER A 96 -13.30 2.59 4.33
N ILE A 97 -12.43 3.57 4.08
CA ILE A 97 -12.72 4.72 3.21
C ILE A 97 -12.89 4.24 1.77
N TYR A 98 -11.99 3.37 1.30
CA TYR A 98 -12.07 2.81 -0.05
C TYR A 98 -13.40 2.10 -0.29
N LYS A 99 -13.83 1.22 0.63
CA LYS A 99 -15.12 0.51 0.54
C LYS A 99 -16.33 1.45 0.60
N LYS A 100 -16.25 2.53 1.36
CA LYS A 100 -17.34 3.53 1.46
C LYS A 100 -17.58 4.27 0.14
N HIS A 101 -16.51 4.56 -0.60
CA HIS A 101 -16.56 5.43 -1.77
C HIS A 101 -16.48 4.71 -3.12
N ASN A 102 -16.11 3.43 -3.14
CA ASN A 102 -15.91 2.67 -4.38
C ASN A 102 -17.08 1.71 -4.68
N LYS A 103 -18.31 2.21 -4.54
CA LYS A 103 -19.54 1.53 -4.97
C LYS A 103 -19.80 1.74 -6.45
#